data_AF-A0A7S3XLV9-F1
#
_entry.id   AF-A0A7S3XLV9-F1
#
_cell.length_a   1.000
_cell.length_b   1.000
_cell.length_c   1.000
_cell.angle_alpha   90.00
_cell.angle_beta   90.00
_cell.angle_gamma   90.00
#
_symmetry.space_group_name_H-M   'P 1'
#
loop_
_entity.id
_entity.type
_entity.pdbx_description
1 polymer ?
#
loop_
_entity_poly.entity_id
_entity_poly.type
_entity_poly.pdbx_seq_one_letter_code
_entity_poly.pdbx_strand_id
1 'polypeptide(L)'
;GRPANALALYDDRPFYWDAWDVMPYHLERRHSIVPLGGRVVESGPLRASVLFEYRIGESSSLFQEVQVCAFSPKLVFKTYVSWFEDHKILKAEFPLAVRGPEALYETAYGVARRPTHANTSWDRARHEVCGHRFAALEESGYGVALLNDSKYGHSCRGDVLALTLLRAPRAPDPTCDRGRHRFAYALL
;
A
#
# COMPACT_ATOMS: atom_id res chain seq x y z
N GLY A 1 9.29 17.68 -2.79
CA GLY A 1 9.06 16.43 -2.03
C GLY A 1 8.63 15.32 -2.98
N ARG A 2 8.67 14.05 -2.55
CA ARG A 2 8.07 12.94 -3.30
C ARG A 2 6.56 12.85 -2.99
N PRO A 3 5.69 12.50 -3.95
CA PRO A 3 4.26 12.40 -3.69
C PRO A 3 3.95 11.21 -2.77
N ALA A 4 3.07 11.43 -1.78
CA ALA A 4 2.48 10.38 -0.96
C ALA A 4 1.33 9.67 -1.69
N ASN A 5 0.94 8.48 -1.23
CA ASN A 5 -0.06 7.64 -1.89
C ASN A 5 0.29 7.39 -3.37
N ALA A 6 1.58 7.17 -3.65
CA ALA A 6 2.07 6.82 -4.96
C ALA A 6 1.71 5.35 -5.24
N LEU A 7 0.79 5.12 -6.18
CA LEU A 7 0.42 3.78 -6.60
C LEU A 7 1.51 3.21 -7.52
N ALA A 8 1.90 1.96 -7.26
CA ALA A 8 2.92 1.26 -8.01
C ALA A 8 2.49 -0.18 -8.30
N LEU A 9 2.76 -0.62 -9.53
CA LEU A 9 2.61 -1.99 -9.96
C LEU A 9 3.98 -2.66 -10.03
N TYR A 10 4.09 -3.88 -9.54
CA TYR A 10 5.30 -4.68 -9.65
C TYR A 10 5.01 -6.02 -10.29
N ASP A 11 6.04 -6.61 -10.92
CA ASP A 11 5.99 -7.98 -11.43
C ASP A 11 6.09 -8.98 -10.28
N ASP A 12 5.12 -9.88 -10.17
CA ASP A 12 5.05 -10.92 -9.13
C ASP A 12 5.03 -12.31 -9.77
N ARG A 13 6.24 -12.84 -10.06
CA ARG A 13 6.46 -14.19 -10.60
C ARG A 13 7.46 -14.93 -9.74
N PRO A 14 7.02 -15.61 -8.66
CA PRO A 14 7.91 -16.41 -7.83
C PRO A 14 8.35 -17.70 -8.55
N PHE A 15 9.39 -18.36 -8.03
CA PHE A 15 9.98 -19.54 -8.68
C PHE A 15 9.12 -20.80 -8.63
N TYR A 16 8.45 -21.05 -7.51
CA TYR A 16 7.78 -22.33 -7.25
C TYR A 16 6.31 -22.15 -6.81
N TRP A 17 6.04 -21.30 -5.83
CA TRP A 17 4.71 -21.21 -5.22
C TRP A 17 4.07 -19.85 -5.45
N ASP A 18 3.37 -19.70 -6.57
CA ASP A 18 2.78 -18.44 -7.05
C ASP A 18 1.92 -17.70 -6.01
N ALA A 19 0.88 -18.35 -5.47
CA ALA A 19 0.04 -17.73 -4.45
C ALA A 19 0.71 -17.53 -3.08
N TRP A 20 1.77 -18.27 -2.76
CA TRP A 20 2.39 -18.25 -1.43
C TRP A 20 3.59 -17.32 -1.33
N ASP A 21 4.46 -17.34 -2.33
CA ASP A 21 5.74 -16.65 -2.28
C ASP A 21 5.61 -15.25 -2.89
N VAL A 22 6.22 -14.28 -2.22
CA VAL A 22 6.59 -12.98 -2.80
C VAL A 22 8.10 -12.91 -2.73
N MET A 23 8.76 -12.76 -3.87
CA MET A 23 10.21 -12.80 -3.93
C MET A 23 10.82 -11.39 -3.88
N PRO A 24 11.97 -11.17 -3.21
CA PRO A 24 12.55 -9.83 -3.07
C PRO A 24 12.79 -9.11 -4.40
N TYR A 25 13.10 -9.84 -5.48
CA TYR A 25 13.35 -9.28 -6.80
C TYR A 25 12.10 -8.67 -7.46
N HIS A 26 10.88 -8.88 -6.93
CA HIS A 26 9.69 -8.18 -7.43
C HIS A 26 9.89 -6.65 -7.39
N LEU A 27 10.66 -6.17 -6.40
CA LEU A 27 10.96 -4.75 -6.21
C LEU A 27 11.82 -4.14 -7.33
N GLU A 28 12.50 -4.97 -8.14
CA GLU A 28 13.36 -4.49 -9.24
C GLU A 28 12.55 -3.96 -10.43
N ARG A 29 11.29 -4.39 -10.56
CA ARG A 29 10.40 -4.03 -11.68
C ARG A 29 9.23 -3.20 -11.20
N ARG A 30 9.51 -1.97 -10.83
CA ARG A 30 8.51 -1.00 -10.36
C ARG A 30 7.96 -0.17 -11.52
N HIS A 31 6.65 -0.19 -11.70
CA HIS A 31 5.92 0.66 -12.63
C HIS A 31 5.05 1.66 -11.86
N SER A 32 5.39 2.95 -11.94
CA SER A 32 4.59 4.01 -11.33
C SER A 32 3.25 4.15 -12.05
N ILE A 33 2.17 4.27 -11.28
CA ILE A 33 0.83 4.56 -11.81
C ILE A 33 0.49 6.00 -11.45
N VAL A 34 0.22 6.80 -12.48
CA VAL A 34 -0.16 8.21 -12.34
C VAL A 34 -1.67 8.38 -12.54
N PRO A 35 -2.32 9.31 -11.84
CA PRO A 35 -3.73 9.59 -12.06
C PRO A 35 -3.93 10.17 -13.46
N LEU A 36 -4.99 9.73 -14.14
CA LEU A 36 -5.45 10.30 -15.41
C LEU A 36 -6.10 11.67 -15.20
N GLY A 37 -6.67 11.88 -14.02
CA GLY A 37 -7.33 13.11 -13.62
C GLY A 37 -7.84 13.03 -12.19
N GLY A 38 -8.27 14.18 -11.68
CA GLY A 38 -8.91 14.29 -10.38
C GLY A 38 -10.04 15.31 -10.44
N ARG A 39 -11.14 15.02 -9.75
CA ARG A 39 -12.28 15.95 -9.64
C ARG A 39 -12.78 16.00 -8.20
N VAL A 40 -13.17 17.18 -7.75
CA VAL A 40 -13.84 17.35 -6.45
C VAL A 40 -15.21 16.68 -6.56
N VAL A 41 -15.53 15.80 -5.61
CA VAL A 41 -16.83 15.12 -5.55
C VAL A 41 -17.65 15.51 -4.32
N GLU A 42 -16.99 16.07 -3.31
CA GLU A 42 -17.63 16.66 -2.14
C GLU A 42 -16.83 17.87 -1.65
N SER A 43 -17.52 18.96 -1.33
CA SER A 43 -16.92 20.21 -0.84
C SER A 43 -17.76 20.83 0.28
N GLY A 44 -18.16 20.00 1.25
CA GLY A 44 -18.97 20.43 2.39
C GLY A 44 -18.11 20.91 3.57
N PRO A 45 -18.72 21.57 4.57
CA PRO A 45 -18.00 22.07 5.75
C PRO A 45 -17.50 20.96 6.67
N LEU A 46 -18.11 19.78 6.63
CA LEU A 46 -17.75 18.63 7.47
C LEU A 46 -16.85 17.62 6.77
N ARG A 47 -16.86 17.59 5.44
CA ARG A 47 -16.10 16.64 4.63
C ARG A 47 -15.85 17.21 3.25
N ALA A 48 -14.62 17.01 2.77
CA ALA A 48 -14.23 17.31 1.40
C ALA A 48 -13.57 16.07 0.80
N SER A 49 -13.80 15.85 -0.49
CA SER A 49 -13.20 14.72 -1.20
C SER A 49 -12.93 14.97 -2.66
N VAL A 50 -11.86 14.32 -3.13
CA VAL A 50 -11.42 14.32 -4.53
C VAL A 50 -11.41 12.88 -5.02
N LEU A 51 -12.06 12.63 -6.14
CA LEU A 51 -12.01 11.35 -6.83
C LEU A 51 -10.92 11.40 -7.89
N PHE A 52 -10.00 10.44 -7.83
CA PHE A 52 -8.95 10.22 -8.81
C PHE A 52 -9.22 8.94 -9.60
N GLU A 53 -8.85 8.97 -10.87
CA GLU A 53 -8.99 7.85 -11.80
C GLU A 53 -7.61 7.41 -12.27
N TYR A 54 -7.37 6.10 -12.30
CA TYR A 54 -6.09 5.51 -12.66
C TYR A 54 -6.28 4.36 -13.63
N ARG A 55 -5.33 4.23 -14.56
CA ARG A 55 -5.14 3.03 -15.38
C ARG A 55 -3.94 2.27 -14.83
N ILE A 56 -4.15 1.07 -14.30
CA ILE A 56 -3.10 0.26 -13.69
C ILE A 56 -2.28 -0.44 -14.78
N GLY A 57 -2.97 -1.06 -15.73
CA GLY A 57 -2.43 -1.81 -16.86
C GLY A 57 -3.37 -1.71 -18.05
N GLU A 58 -3.34 -2.71 -18.93
CA GLU A 58 -4.22 -2.68 -20.11
C GLU A 58 -5.68 -2.98 -19.76
N SER A 59 -5.90 -3.86 -18.78
CA SER A 59 -7.21 -4.43 -18.46
C SER A 59 -7.77 -3.98 -17.11
N SER A 60 -6.97 -3.28 -16.29
CA SER A 60 -7.32 -2.91 -14.92
C SER A 60 -7.38 -1.40 -14.70
N SER A 61 -8.36 -0.97 -13.91
CA SER A 61 -8.60 0.42 -13.57
C SER A 61 -8.83 0.58 -12.07
N LEU A 62 -8.53 1.76 -11.55
CA LEU A 62 -8.72 2.08 -10.14
C LEU A 62 -9.32 3.46 -10.00
N PHE A 63 -10.33 3.55 -9.14
CA PHE A 63 -10.92 4.80 -8.69
C PHE A 63 -10.59 4.95 -7.22
N GLN A 64 -10.10 6.12 -6.83
CA GLN A 64 -9.78 6.39 -5.45
C GLN A 64 -10.36 7.71 -5.02
N GLU A 65 -11.21 7.65 -4.00
CA GLU A 65 -11.74 8.83 -3.36
C GLU A 65 -10.88 9.14 -2.13
N VAL A 66 -10.18 10.27 -2.19
CA VAL A 66 -9.38 10.79 -1.10
C VAL A 66 -10.24 11.78 -0.31
N GLN A 67 -10.44 11.51 0.97
CA GLN A 67 -11.37 12.25 1.82
C GLN A 67 -10.66 12.80 3.06
N VAL A 68 -11.04 14.02 3.43
CA VAL A 68 -10.73 14.63 4.72
C VAL A 68 -12.04 14.99 5.42
N CYS A 69 -12.08 14.78 6.73
CA CYS A 69 -13.25 15.10 7.55
C CYS A 69 -12.87 16.14 8.61
N ALA A 70 -13.78 17.07 8.90
CA ALA A 70 -13.65 17.95 10.03
C ALA A 70 -13.49 17.14 11.32
N PHE A 71 -12.64 17.62 12.23
CA PHE A 71 -12.36 16.99 13.53
C PHE A 71 -11.71 15.58 13.45
N SER A 72 -11.25 15.16 12.28
CA SER A 72 -10.47 13.93 12.11
C SER A 72 -9.09 14.29 11.55
N PRO A 73 -7.99 13.86 12.19
CA PRO A 73 -6.65 14.05 11.65
C PRO A 73 -6.34 13.12 10.46
N LYS A 74 -7.23 12.16 10.15
CA LYS A 74 -6.98 11.12 9.15
C LYS A 74 -7.27 11.60 7.73
N LEU A 75 -6.36 11.30 6.81
CA LEU A 75 -6.57 11.32 5.37
C LEU A 75 -7.00 9.93 4.91
N VAL A 76 -8.24 9.79 4.43
CA VAL A 76 -8.84 8.49 4.10
C VAL A 76 -8.83 8.25 2.60
N PHE A 77 -8.46 7.04 2.18
CA PHE A 77 -8.39 6.61 0.79
C PHE A 77 -9.39 5.47 0.58
N LYS A 78 -10.56 5.78 0.04
CA LYS A 78 -11.54 4.77 -0.38
C LYS A 78 -11.20 4.30 -1.78
N THR A 79 -10.82 3.04 -1.92
CA THR A 79 -10.27 2.51 -3.17
C THR A 79 -11.21 1.47 -3.77
N TYR A 80 -11.50 1.65 -5.06
CA TYR A 80 -12.31 0.75 -5.86
C TYR A 80 -11.47 0.29 -7.04
N VAL A 81 -11.24 -1.01 -7.15
CA VAL A 81 -10.33 -1.57 -8.17
C VAL A 81 -11.08 -2.57 -9.03
N SER A 82 -10.98 -2.42 -10.34
CA SER A 82 -11.30 -3.45 -11.32
C SER A 82 -9.98 -4.15 -11.66
N TRP A 83 -9.76 -5.33 -11.10
CA TRP A 83 -8.49 -6.04 -11.10
C TRP A 83 -8.54 -7.24 -12.04
N PHE A 84 -7.77 -7.16 -13.13
CA PHE A 84 -7.68 -8.19 -14.17
C PHE A 84 -6.23 -8.40 -14.65
N GLU A 85 -5.25 -7.94 -13.87
CA GLU A 85 -3.83 -8.20 -14.13
C GLU A 85 -3.45 -9.66 -13.86
N ASP A 86 -2.30 -10.05 -14.39
CA ASP A 86 -1.73 -11.39 -14.23
C ASP A 86 -0.28 -11.26 -13.71
N HIS A 87 0.05 -11.97 -12.63
CA HIS A 87 1.38 -11.97 -12.01
C HIS A 87 1.86 -10.56 -11.67
N LYS A 88 0.99 -9.77 -11.04
CA LYS A 88 1.27 -8.42 -10.58
C LYS A 88 0.94 -8.26 -9.11
N ILE A 89 1.63 -7.32 -8.47
CA ILE A 89 1.32 -6.82 -7.13
C ILE A 89 1.14 -5.30 -7.18
N LEU A 90 -0.01 -4.83 -6.72
CA LEU A 90 -0.35 -3.41 -6.60
C LEU A 90 -0.03 -2.94 -5.18
N LYS A 91 0.76 -1.88 -5.05
CA LYS A 91 1.11 -1.27 -3.76
C LYS A 91 0.77 0.23 -3.75
N ALA A 92 0.46 0.74 -2.57
CA ALA A 92 0.41 2.18 -2.28
C ALA A 92 1.61 2.57 -1.43
N GLU A 93 2.40 3.53 -1.90
CA GLU A 93 3.65 3.97 -1.26
C GLU A 93 3.51 5.39 -0.69
N PHE A 94 4.04 5.58 0.50
CA PHE A 94 4.03 6.83 1.23
C PHE A 94 5.46 7.20 1.60
N PRO A 95 6.13 8.05 0.81
CA PRO A 95 7.36 8.71 1.24
C PRO A 95 7.03 9.75 2.32
N LEU A 96 7.34 9.43 3.57
CA LEU A 96 6.89 10.20 4.74
C LEU A 96 7.88 11.28 5.18
N ALA A 97 9.11 11.26 4.67
CA ALA A 97 10.21 12.11 5.15
C ALA A 97 10.50 11.99 6.66
N VAL A 98 10.04 10.93 7.32
CA VAL A 98 10.32 10.59 8.72
C VAL A 98 11.52 9.66 8.80
N ARG A 99 12.43 9.90 9.74
CA ARG A 99 13.65 9.11 9.92
C ARG A 99 13.58 8.24 11.18
N GLY A 100 13.02 7.03 11.02
CA GLY A 100 13.04 5.99 12.04
C GLY A 100 13.93 4.80 11.63
N PRO A 101 14.78 4.26 12.53
CA PRO A 101 15.56 3.05 12.25
C PRO A 101 14.67 1.80 12.16
N GLU A 102 13.49 1.84 12.76
CA GLU A 102 12.51 0.77 12.79
C GLU A 102 11.12 1.33 12.46
N ALA A 103 10.30 0.49 11.83
CA ALA A 103 8.87 0.68 11.67
C ALA A 103 8.11 -0.25 12.62
N LEU A 104 6.98 0.23 13.10
CA LEU A 104 6.08 -0.44 14.03
C LEU A 104 4.95 -1.09 13.24
N TYR A 105 4.66 -2.36 13.50
CA TYR A 105 3.58 -3.10 12.85
C TYR A 105 2.71 -3.73 13.92
N GLU A 106 1.40 -3.52 13.85
CA GLU A 106 0.49 -4.17 14.77
C GLU A 106 0.51 -5.70 14.60
N THR A 107 0.58 -6.41 15.71
CA THR A 107 0.38 -7.87 15.79
C THR A 107 -0.71 -8.18 16.82
N ALA A 108 -1.06 -9.44 16.98
CA ALA A 108 -1.97 -9.87 18.04
C ALA A 108 -1.47 -9.36 19.41
N TYR A 109 -2.29 -8.54 20.06
CA TYR A 109 -2.05 -8.01 21.42
C TYR A 109 -0.76 -7.20 21.58
N GLY A 110 -0.20 -6.62 20.50
CA GLY A 110 1.01 -5.83 20.63
C GLY A 110 1.52 -5.23 19.32
N VAL A 111 2.78 -4.83 19.35
CA VAL A 111 3.46 -4.21 18.21
C VAL A 111 4.81 -4.89 17.99
N ALA A 112 5.08 -5.24 16.75
CA ALA A 112 6.35 -5.76 16.29
C ALA A 112 7.18 -4.63 15.68
N ARG A 113 8.44 -4.50 16.10
CA ARG A 113 9.42 -3.60 15.49
C ARG A 113 10.18 -4.34 14.40
N ARG A 114 10.33 -3.71 13.24
CA ARG A 114 11.13 -4.23 12.13
C ARG A 114 12.01 -3.11 11.56
N PRO A 115 13.26 -3.38 11.19
CA PRO A 115 14.16 -2.36 10.67
C PRO A 115 13.64 -1.78 9.35
N THR A 116 13.91 -0.49 9.11
CA THR A 116 13.59 0.19 7.84
C THR A 116 14.74 0.07 6.82
N HIS A 117 15.86 -0.52 7.21
CA HIS A 117 17.03 -0.75 6.36
C HIS A 117 17.20 -2.23 6.04
N ALA A 118 18.15 -2.57 5.15
CA ALA A 118 18.43 -3.95 4.77
C ALA A 118 19.92 -4.32 4.87
N ASN A 119 20.51 -4.01 6.03
CA ASN A 119 21.94 -4.15 6.28
C ASN A 119 22.35 -5.62 6.41
N THR A 120 21.50 -6.48 6.97
CA THR A 120 21.77 -7.92 7.13
C THR A 120 20.93 -8.77 6.16
N SER A 121 21.27 -10.06 6.02
CA SER A 121 20.42 -11.03 5.29
C SER A 121 19.02 -11.14 5.90
N TRP A 122 18.92 -11.08 7.23
CA TRP A 122 17.66 -11.11 7.97
C TRP A 122 16.78 -9.90 7.68
N ASP A 123 17.40 -8.72 7.53
CA ASP A 123 16.68 -7.50 7.19
C ASP A 123 16.21 -7.52 5.73
N ARG A 124 17.07 -8.01 4.81
CA ARG A 124 16.69 -8.22 3.41
C ARG A 124 15.53 -9.21 3.27
N ALA A 125 15.45 -10.21 4.13
CA ALA A 125 14.34 -11.17 4.12
C ALA A 125 12.99 -10.52 4.50
N ARG A 126 12.98 -9.45 5.31
CA ARG A 126 11.79 -8.72 5.78
C ARG A 126 11.34 -7.63 4.81
N HIS A 127 11.40 -7.91 3.51
CA HIS A 127 11.02 -6.98 2.46
C HIS A 127 9.49 -6.81 2.35
N GLU A 128 8.73 -7.78 2.86
CA GLU A 128 7.29 -7.73 3.09
C GLU A 128 7.04 -8.32 4.49
N VAL A 129 6.18 -7.69 5.29
CA VAL A 129 5.86 -8.13 6.65
C VAL A 129 4.37 -8.09 6.89
N CYS A 130 3.90 -9.01 7.74
CA CYS A 130 2.51 -9.01 8.20
C CYS A 130 2.28 -7.91 9.23
N GLY A 131 1.21 -7.13 9.04
CA GLY A 131 0.67 -6.18 10.01
C GLY A 131 -0.86 -6.26 10.00
N HIS A 132 -1.50 -6.08 11.15
CA HIS A 132 -2.96 -6.26 11.25
C HIS A 132 -3.73 -5.02 10.78
N ARG A 133 -3.84 -3.98 11.61
CA ARG A 133 -4.66 -2.79 11.30
C ARG A 133 -3.82 -1.55 11.04
N PHE A 134 -2.57 -1.52 11.51
CA PHE A 134 -1.68 -0.40 11.26
C PHE A 134 -0.21 -0.77 11.13
N ALA A 135 0.50 0.08 10.39
CA ALA A 135 1.94 0.23 10.45
C ALA A 135 2.29 1.70 10.71
N ALA A 136 3.37 1.99 11.44
CA ALA A 136 3.77 3.36 11.74
C ALA A 136 5.27 3.56 11.62
N LEU A 137 5.66 4.77 11.25
CA LEU A 137 7.03 5.25 11.24
C LEU A 137 7.11 6.49 12.12
N GLU A 138 8.07 6.52 13.03
CA GLU A 138 8.22 7.57 14.03
C GLU A 138 9.66 8.10 14.09
N GLU A 139 9.77 9.37 14.46
CA GLU A 139 11.00 10.03 14.86
C GLU A 139 10.72 10.88 16.11
N SER A 140 11.73 11.58 16.63
CA SER A 140 11.58 12.36 17.85
C SER A 140 10.51 13.45 17.68
N GLY A 141 9.38 13.30 18.37
CA GLY A 141 8.29 14.28 18.40
C GLY A 141 7.32 14.26 17.21
N TYR A 142 7.49 13.32 16.26
CA TYR A 142 6.60 13.19 15.10
C TYR A 142 6.48 11.74 14.65
N GLY A 143 5.30 11.35 14.19
CA GLY A 143 5.07 10.01 13.67
C GLY A 143 3.87 10.00 12.74
N VAL A 144 3.88 9.04 11.82
CA VAL A 144 2.80 8.84 10.86
C VAL A 144 2.40 7.37 10.88
N ALA A 145 1.10 7.10 10.91
CA ALA A 145 0.55 5.76 10.89
C ALA A 145 -0.28 5.52 9.63
N LEU A 146 -0.02 4.39 8.96
CA LEU A 146 -0.80 3.86 7.86
C LEU A 146 -1.77 2.80 8.40
N LEU A 147 -3.05 3.16 8.43
CA LEU A 147 -4.16 2.33 8.90
C LEU A 147 -4.82 1.62 7.71
N ASN A 148 -5.33 0.41 7.91
CA ASN A 148 -6.08 -0.31 6.89
C ASN A 148 -7.24 -1.11 7.49
N ASP A 149 -8.18 -1.56 6.64
CA ASP A 149 -9.34 -2.35 7.04
C ASP A 149 -9.29 -3.84 6.65
N SER A 150 -8.38 -4.24 5.76
CA SER A 150 -8.46 -5.52 5.06
C SER A 150 -7.14 -5.98 4.42
N LYS A 151 -6.02 -5.32 4.72
CA LYS A 151 -4.73 -5.52 4.06
C LYS A 151 -3.67 -5.87 5.09
N TYR A 152 -2.98 -6.98 4.88
CA TYR A 152 -2.04 -7.50 5.86
C TYR A 152 -0.57 -7.40 5.43
N GLY A 153 -0.32 -7.13 4.15
CA GLY A 153 1.03 -6.96 3.61
C GLY A 153 1.49 -5.52 3.73
N HIS A 154 2.53 -5.30 4.53
CA HIS A 154 3.18 -4.00 4.68
C HIS A 154 4.66 -4.09 4.38
N SER A 155 5.28 -2.96 4.05
CA SER A 155 6.73 -2.85 3.96
C SER A 155 7.18 -1.44 4.32
N CYS A 156 8.40 -1.29 4.85
CA CYS A 156 8.99 0.03 5.07
C CYS A 156 10.48 -0.01 4.69
N ARG A 157 10.88 0.89 3.79
CA ARG A 157 12.27 1.02 3.34
C ARG A 157 12.70 2.48 3.43
N GLY A 158 13.63 2.77 4.33
CA GLY A 158 13.97 4.15 4.69
C GLY A 158 12.74 4.88 5.22
N ASP A 159 12.38 5.97 4.55
CA ASP A 159 11.22 6.82 4.84
C ASP A 159 9.96 6.44 4.03
N VAL A 160 10.01 5.37 3.24
CA VAL A 160 8.89 4.93 2.40
C VAL A 160 8.14 3.80 3.09
N LEU A 161 6.98 4.12 3.66
CA LEU A 161 6.03 3.14 4.18
C LEU A 161 5.07 2.74 3.06
N ALA A 162 4.79 1.45 2.89
CA ALA A 162 3.93 0.96 1.81
C ALA A 162 2.97 -0.12 2.29
N LEU A 163 1.82 -0.17 1.62
CA LEU A 163 0.75 -1.15 1.81
C LEU A 163 0.55 -1.94 0.52
N THR A 164 0.59 -3.26 0.62
CA THR A 164 0.21 -4.16 -0.48
C THR A 164 -1.31 -4.19 -0.58
N LEU A 165 -1.83 -3.79 -1.74
CA LEU A 165 -3.26 -3.66 -1.98
C LEU A 165 -3.84 -4.94 -2.58
N LEU A 166 -3.29 -5.43 -3.69
CA LEU A 166 -3.79 -6.61 -4.40
C LEU A 166 -2.62 -7.38 -5.02
N ARG A 167 -2.80 -8.70 -5.15
CA ARG A 167 -1.91 -9.57 -5.91
C ARG A 167 -2.72 -10.26 -7.01
N ALA A 168 -2.04 -10.80 -8.01
CA ALA A 168 -2.64 -11.57 -9.10
C ALA A 168 -1.89 -12.89 -9.37
N PRO A 169 -1.75 -13.79 -8.37
CA PRO A 169 -1.19 -15.10 -8.63
C PRO A 169 -2.14 -15.92 -9.52
N ARG A 170 -1.60 -16.91 -10.21
CA ARG A 170 -2.29 -17.79 -11.17
C ARG A 170 -2.20 -19.27 -10.83
N ALA A 171 -1.42 -19.62 -9.82
CA ALA A 171 -1.41 -20.95 -9.22
C ALA A 171 -1.58 -20.85 -7.69
N PRO A 172 -2.49 -21.64 -7.08
CA PRO A 172 -3.23 -22.74 -7.68
C PRO A 172 -4.54 -22.31 -8.36
N ASP A 173 -5.01 -21.08 -8.10
CA ASP A 173 -6.23 -20.52 -8.69
C ASP A 173 -5.90 -19.62 -9.89
N PRO A 174 -6.28 -19.99 -11.14
CA PRO A 174 -6.03 -19.20 -12.34
C PRO A 174 -6.75 -17.84 -12.38
N THR A 175 -7.75 -17.64 -11.53
CA THR A 175 -8.58 -16.43 -11.50
C THR A 175 -8.50 -15.70 -10.16
N CYS A 176 -7.49 -16.01 -9.34
CA CYS A 176 -7.32 -15.45 -8.01
C CYS A 176 -7.43 -13.92 -8.04
N ASP A 177 -8.28 -13.38 -7.15
CA ASP A 177 -8.58 -11.96 -7.00
C ASP A 177 -9.03 -11.24 -8.28
N ARG A 178 -9.34 -11.91 -9.39
CA ARG A 178 -9.89 -11.22 -10.56
C ARG A 178 -11.31 -10.74 -10.26
N GLY A 179 -11.57 -9.47 -10.53
CA GLY A 179 -12.88 -8.87 -10.33
C GLY A 179 -12.83 -7.49 -9.70
N ARG A 180 -13.88 -7.16 -8.93
CA ARG A 180 -14.05 -5.84 -8.33
C ARG A 180 -13.76 -5.89 -6.85
N HIS A 181 -12.87 -5.02 -6.40
CA HIS A 181 -12.46 -4.89 -5.00
C HIS A 181 -12.84 -3.52 -4.45
N ARG A 182 -13.21 -3.51 -3.16
CA ARG A 182 -13.41 -2.28 -2.41
C ARG A 182 -12.75 -2.41 -1.05
N PHE A 183 -11.91 -1.45 -0.71
CA PHE A 183 -11.23 -1.39 0.58
C PHE A 183 -10.86 0.06 0.90
N ALA A 184 -10.55 0.31 2.16
CA ALA A 184 -10.09 1.61 2.62
C ALA A 184 -8.79 1.49 3.43
N TYR A 185 -7.97 2.51 3.29
CA TYR A 185 -6.83 2.76 4.17
C TYR A 185 -6.78 4.24 4.51
N ALA A 186 -6.03 4.60 5.53
CA ALA A 186 -5.91 5.98 5.97
C ALA A 186 -4.50 6.29 6.43
N LEU A 187 -4.06 7.52 6.20
CA LEU A 187 -2.86 8.08 6.79
C LEU A 187 -3.27 8.93 7.99
N LEU A 188 -2.66 8.69 9.15
CA LEU A 188 -2.86 9.39 10.41
C LEU A 188 -1.56 10.07 10.84
#